data_AF-A0A820A6T1-F1
#
_entry.id   AF-A0A820A6T1-F1
#
_cell.length_a   1.000
_cell.length_b   1.000
_cell.length_c   1.000
_cell.angle_alpha   90.00
_cell.angle_beta   90.00
_cell.angle_gamma   90.00
#
_symmetry.space_group_name_H-M   'P 1'
#
loop_
_entity.id
_entity.type
_entity.pdbx_description
1 polymer ?
#
loop_
_entity_poly.entity_id
_entity_poly.type
_entity_poly.pdbx_seq_one_letter_code
_entity_poly.pdbx_strand_id
1 'polypeptide(L)'
;MSYFLYENKGTTAFSYGFASIINAALVLDGKSSLSVGGQVGVGIAVTFIWAIQNALRIDLQGWINNVAAFFQISSAISIAIVLLVMAPRRATAEDVFTLTYNGTGFSFGYVCCIGILSTVFSFSGYEGI
;
A
#
# COMPACT_ATOMS: atom_id res chain seq x y z
N MET A 1 1.94 -26.17 2.85
CA MET A 1 1.39 -25.46 4.04
C MET A 1 2.02 -24.07 4.23
N SER A 2 3.34 -23.91 4.05
CA SER A 2 4.04 -22.62 4.13
C SER A 2 3.59 -21.57 3.10
N TYR A 3 3.30 -21.97 1.86
CA TYR A 3 2.85 -21.06 0.80
C TYR A 3 1.47 -20.44 1.07
N PHE A 4 0.51 -21.25 1.53
CA PHE A 4 -0.83 -20.77 1.93
C PHE A 4 -0.78 -19.75 3.07
N LEU A 5 0.15 -19.91 4.01
CA LEU A 5 0.33 -18.95 5.10
C LEU A 5 0.98 -17.63 4.63
N TYR A 6 1.77 -17.65 3.55
CA TYR A 6 2.38 -16.45 2.98
C TYR A 6 1.33 -15.59 2.26
N GLU A 7 0.50 -16.22 1.43
CA GLU A 7 -0.56 -15.55 0.68
C GLU A 7 -1.58 -14.86 1.60
N ASN A 8 -2.05 -15.56 2.64
CA ASN A 8 -2.98 -14.99 3.62
C ASN A 8 -2.39 -13.85 4.46
N LYS A 9 -1.06 -13.86 4.71
CA LYS A 9 -0.36 -12.75 5.38
C LYS A 9 -0.31 -11.52 4.49
N GLY A 10 -0.10 -11.71 3.18
CA GLY A 10 -0.18 -10.64 2.18
C GLY A 10 -1.55 -9.96 2.19
N THR A 11 -2.64 -10.71 2.05
CA THR A 11 -4.02 -10.17 2.03
C THR A 11 -4.37 -9.40 3.32
N THR A 12 -3.91 -9.90 4.47
CA THR A 12 -4.13 -9.25 5.77
C THR A 12 -3.36 -7.93 5.87
N ALA A 13 -2.10 -7.92 5.42
CA ALA A 13 -1.28 -6.71 5.39
C ALA A 13 -1.86 -5.64 4.45
N PHE A 14 -2.37 -6.02 3.27
CA PHE A 14 -3.07 -5.11 2.36
C PHE A 14 -4.34 -4.54 2.97
N SER A 15 -5.15 -5.37 3.64
CA SER A 15 -6.40 -4.93 4.27
C SER A 15 -6.15 -3.93 5.41
N TYR A 16 -5.12 -4.17 6.23
CA TYR A 16 -4.72 -3.24 7.27
C TYR A 16 -4.08 -1.96 6.70
N GLY A 17 -3.29 -2.08 5.62
CA GLY A 17 -2.75 -0.94 4.88
C GLY A 17 -3.84 -0.04 4.29
N PHE A 18 -4.93 -0.62 3.78
CA PHE A 18 -6.08 0.15 3.32
C PHE A 18 -6.79 0.88 4.48
N ALA A 19 -6.94 0.21 5.63
CA ALA A 19 -7.51 0.83 6.83
C ALA A 19 -6.65 2.01 7.34
N SER A 20 -5.32 1.92 7.26
CA SER A 20 -4.43 3.02 7.65
C SER A 20 -4.51 4.20 6.67
N ILE A 21 -4.69 3.96 5.36
CA ILE A 21 -4.94 5.00 4.36
C ILE A 21 -6.27 5.73 4.64
N ILE A 22 -7.35 5.01 4.96
CA ILE A 22 -8.63 5.62 5.34
C ILE A 22 -8.46 6.48 6.60
N ASN A 23 -7.76 5.95 7.60
CA ASN A 23 -7.47 6.71 8.82
C ASN A 23 -6.68 7.99 8.51
N ALA A 24 -5.67 7.92 7.65
CA ALA A 24 -4.90 9.09 7.22
C ALA A 24 -5.79 10.12 6.49
N ALA A 25 -6.68 9.68 5.61
CA ALA A 25 -7.63 10.55 4.91
C ALA A 25 -8.59 11.26 5.87
N LEU A 26 -9.07 10.57 6.92
CA LEU A 26 -9.93 11.17 7.94
C LEU A 26 -9.21 12.21 8.79
N VAL A 27 -7.95 11.95 9.14
CA VAL A 27 -7.12 12.92 9.86
C VAL A 27 -6.85 14.17 9.00
N LEU A 28 -6.62 13.99 7.68
CA LEU A 28 -6.46 15.09 6.74
C LEU A 28 -7.74 15.94 6.58
N ASP A 29 -8.91 15.32 6.73
CA ASP A 29 -10.24 15.98 6.72
C ASP A 29 -10.60 16.64 8.08
N GLY A 30 -9.66 16.65 9.04
CA GLY A 30 -9.85 17.27 10.37
C GLY A 30 -10.70 16.44 11.33
N LYS A 31 -11.00 15.17 11.01
CA LYS A 31 -11.70 14.25 11.90
C LYS A 31 -10.73 13.55 12.85
N SER A 32 -11.25 13.09 13.99
CA SER A 32 -10.47 12.28 14.93
C SER A 32 -10.00 10.99 14.28
N SER A 33 -8.78 10.57 14.61
CA SER A 33 -8.22 9.30 14.13
C SER A 33 -9.08 8.11 14.58
N LEU A 34 -9.18 7.10 13.73
CA LEU A 34 -9.75 5.82 14.11
C LEU A 34 -8.91 5.20 15.23
N SER A 35 -9.61 4.74 16.27
CA SER A 35 -9.01 3.87 17.28
C SER A 35 -8.41 2.63 16.61
N VAL A 36 -7.43 2.01 17.27
CA VAL A 36 -6.80 0.77 16.78
C VAL A 36 -7.85 -0.30 16.49
N GLY A 37 -8.87 -0.43 17.36
CA GLY A 37 -10.00 -1.32 17.15
C GLY A 37 -10.81 -0.98 15.89
N GLY A 38 -10.99 0.31 15.60
CA GLY A 38 -11.65 0.77 14.36
C GLY A 38 -10.86 0.39 13.10
N GLN A 39 -9.54 0.57 13.11
CA GLN A 39 -8.69 0.20 11.96
C GLN A 39 -8.71 -1.31 11.71
N VAL A 40 -8.65 -2.11 12.78
CA VAL A 40 -8.79 -3.57 12.70
C VAL A 40 -10.17 -3.96 12.15
N GLY A 41 -11.24 -3.30 12.61
CA GLY A 41 -12.60 -3.54 12.12
C GLY A 41 -12.74 -3.29 10.61
N VAL A 42 -12.16 -2.20 10.11
CA VAL A 42 -12.10 -1.91 8.67
C VAL A 42 -11.30 -2.97 7.92
N GLY A 43 -10.14 -3.39 8.44
CA GLY A 43 -9.33 -4.45 7.82
C GLY A 43 -10.08 -5.79 7.72
N ILE A 44 -10.82 -6.17 8.76
CA ILE A 44 -11.67 -7.37 8.77
C ILE A 44 -12.77 -7.24 7.70
N ALA A 45 -13.47 -6.10 7.64
CA ALA A 45 -14.51 -5.87 6.64
C ALA A 45 -13.98 -5.98 5.20
N VAL A 46 -12.79 -5.42 4.93
CA VAL A 46 -12.13 -5.52 3.62
C VAL A 46 -11.79 -6.97 3.28
N THR A 47 -11.25 -7.73 4.24
CA THR A 47 -10.95 -9.16 4.03
C THR A 47 -12.22 -9.96 3.73
N PHE A 48 -13.33 -9.65 4.39
CA PHE A 48 -14.63 -10.27 4.07
C PHE A 48 -15.11 -9.96 2.66
N ILE A 49 -14.95 -8.72 2.19
CA ILE A 49 -15.29 -8.34 0.81
C ILE A 49 -14.46 -9.16 -0.19
N TRP A 50 -13.15 -9.29 0.05
CA TRP A 50 -12.26 -10.13 -0.76
C TRP A 50 -12.68 -11.61 -0.76
N ALA A 51 -13.08 -12.15 0.39
CA ALA A 51 -13.58 -13.52 0.49
C ALA A 51 -14.87 -13.73 -0.33
N ILE A 52 -15.78 -12.74 -0.33
CA ILE A 52 -16.99 -12.77 -1.16
C ILE A 52 -16.62 -12.73 -2.64
N GLN A 53 -15.70 -11.86 -3.05
CA GLN A 53 -15.25 -11.79 -4.45
C GLN A 53 -14.69 -13.12 -4.96
N ASN A 54 -13.92 -13.82 -4.12
CA ASN A 54 -13.39 -15.14 -4.44
C ASN A 54 -14.47 -16.24 -4.54
N ALA A 55 -15.68 -16.00 -4.02
CA ALA A 55 -16.82 -16.91 -4.16
C ALA A 55 -17.70 -16.61 -5.39
N LEU A 56 -17.42 -15.54 -6.14
CA LEU A 56 -18.17 -15.16 -7.34
C LEU A 56 -17.78 -16.04 -8.54
N ARG A 57 -18.64 -16.05 -9.56
CA ARG A 57 -18.34 -16.71 -10.84
C ARG A 57 -17.11 -16.09 -11.49
N ILE A 58 -16.34 -16.95 -12.18
CA ILE A 58 -15.06 -16.59 -12.82
C ILE A 58 -15.18 -15.43 -13.81
N ASP A 59 -16.32 -15.31 -14.52
CA ASP A 59 -16.56 -14.20 -15.46
C ASP A 59 -16.61 -12.84 -14.75
N LEU A 60 -17.25 -12.79 -13.57
CA LEU A 60 -17.36 -11.57 -12.79
C LEU A 60 -16.03 -11.23 -12.10
N GLN A 61 -15.29 -12.24 -11.67
CA GLN A 61 -13.95 -12.07 -11.11
C GLN A 61 -12.99 -11.48 -12.16
N GLY A 62 -13.05 -11.96 -13.41
CA GLY A 62 -12.26 -11.42 -14.51
C GLY A 62 -12.55 -9.93 -14.79
N TRP A 63 -13.84 -9.55 -14.77
CA TRP A 63 -14.24 -8.14 -14.91
C TRP A 63 -13.72 -7.27 -13.77
N ILE A 64 -13.90 -7.70 -12.52
CA ILE A 64 -13.42 -6.97 -11.34
C ILE A 64 -11.90 -6.78 -11.39
N ASN A 65 -11.16 -7.82 -11.77
CA ASN A 65 -9.71 -7.76 -11.85
C ASN A 65 -9.22 -6.79 -12.94
N ASN A 66 -9.86 -6.79 -14.12
CA ASN A 66 -9.52 -5.84 -15.18
C ASN A 66 -9.77 -4.38 -14.77
N VAL A 67 -10.88 -4.12 -14.07
CA VAL A 67 -11.17 -2.79 -13.52
C VAL A 67 -10.14 -2.39 -12.47
N ALA A 68 -9.75 -3.31 -11.58
CA ALA A 68 -8.73 -3.06 -10.58
C ALA A 68 -7.36 -2.73 -11.22
N ALA A 69 -6.96 -3.47 -12.26
CA ALA A 69 -5.73 -3.20 -13.00
C ALA A 69 -5.75 -1.81 -13.66
N PHE A 70 -6.87 -1.44 -14.29
CA PHE A 70 -7.03 -0.10 -14.85
C PHE A 70 -6.95 1.00 -13.77
N PHE A 71 -7.59 0.80 -12.63
CA PHE A 71 -7.54 1.74 -11.50
C PHE A 71 -6.11 1.87 -10.94
N GLN A 72 -5.38 0.78 -10.81
CA GLN A 72 -4.00 0.78 -10.33
C GLN A 72 -3.06 1.55 -11.27
N ILE A 73 -3.18 1.33 -12.58
CA ILE A 73 -2.36 2.05 -13.58
C ILE A 73 -2.73 3.53 -13.61
N SER A 74 -4.03 3.85 -13.67
CA SER A 74 -4.50 5.24 -13.75
C SER A 74 -4.17 6.05 -12.50
N SER A 75 -4.27 5.46 -11.31
CA SER A 75 -3.87 6.11 -10.05
C SER A 75 -2.37 6.37 -9.99
N ALA A 76 -1.52 5.42 -10.38
CA ALA A 76 -0.08 5.61 -10.43
C ALA A 76 0.33 6.74 -11.38
N ILE A 77 -0.26 6.78 -12.59
CA ILE A 77 -0.03 7.85 -13.56
C ILE A 77 -0.51 9.20 -12.99
N SER A 78 -1.67 9.22 -12.35
CA SER A 78 -2.24 10.45 -11.77
C SER A 78 -1.35 11.01 -10.66
N ILE A 79 -0.81 10.16 -9.77
CA ILE A 79 0.15 10.57 -8.74
C ILE A 79 1.42 11.14 -9.38
N ALA A 80 1.96 10.49 -10.41
CA ALA A 80 3.14 10.98 -11.12
C ALA A 80 2.89 12.37 -11.74
N ILE A 81 1.75 12.58 -12.38
CA ILE A 81 1.38 13.88 -12.97
C ILE A 81 1.25 14.95 -11.88
N VAL A 82 0.53 14.66 -10.79
CA VAL A 82 0.33 15.61 -9.69
C VAL A 82 1.68 16.00 -9.06
N LEU A 83 2.57 15.04 -8.83
CA LEU A 83 3.92 15.32 -8.32
C LEU A 83 4.71 16.22 -9.28
N LEU A 84 4.66 15.97 -10.58
CA LEU A 84 5.38 16.79 -11.57
C LEU A 84 4.84 18.23 -11.67
N VAL A 85 3.53 18.41 -11.51
CA VAL A 85 2.88 19.73 -11.62
C VAL A 85 2.98 20.53 -10.32
N MET A 86 2.78 19.87 -9.17
CA MET A 86 2.70 20.55 -7.87
C MET A 86 4.03 20.62 -7.12
N ALA A 87 5.10 19.95 -7.57
CA ALA A 87 6.39 20.02 -6.88
C ALA A 87 6.94 21.46 -6.89
N PRO A 88 7.05 22.12 -5.71
CA PRO A 88 7.49 23.51 -5.62
C PRO A 88 8.99 23.67 -5.89
N ARG A 89 9.75 22.58 -5.85
CA ARG A 89 11.19 22.55 -6.11
C ARG A 89 11.55 21.25 -6.82
N ARG A 90 12.17 21.34 -8.00
CA ARG A 90 12.72 20.16 -8.68
C ARG A 90 13.93 19.70 -7.89
N ALA A 91 13.92 18.46 -7.41
CA ALA A 91 15.06 17.90 -6.68
C ALA A 91 16.30 17.91 -7.59
N THR A 92 17.41 18.45 -7.09
CA THR A 92 18.69 18.42 -7.80
C THR A 92 19.24 16.99 -7.75
N ALA A 93 20.02 16.55 -8.75
CA ALA A 93 20.58 15.19 -8.75
C ALA A 93 21.38 14.88 -7.47
N GLU A 94 22.06 15.88 -6.91
CA GLU A 94 22.79 15.77 -5.65
C GLU A 94 21.85 15.50 -4.46
N ASP A 95 20.69 16.18 -4.39
CA ASP A 95 19.69 15.99 -3.34
C ASP A 95 19.06 14.58 -3.39
N VAL A 96 18.93 13.99 -4.57
CA VAL A 96 18.30 12.66 -4.75
C VAL A 96 19.24 11.53 -4.37
N PHE A 97 20.54 11.65 -4.71
CA PHE A 97 21.48 10.55 -4.54
C PHE A 97 22.35 10.64 -3.29
N THR A 98 22.53 11.83 -2.70
CA THR A 98 23.47 12.02 -1.57
C THR A 98 22.78 12.42 -0.28
N LEU A 99 21.57 12.98 -0.35
CA LEU A 99 20.86 13.42 0.85
C LEU A 99 20.22 12.21 1.55
N THR A 100 20.81 11.82 2.67
CA THR A 100 20.22 10.80 3.54
C THR A 100 19.57 11.49 4.74
N TYR A 101 18.23 11.41 4.81
CA TYR A 101 17.49 11.93 5.95
C TYR A 101 17.11 10.80 6.89
N ASN A 102 17.68 10.79 8.10
CA ASN A 102 17.30 9.88 9.16
C ASN A 102 16.70 10.65 10.35
N GLY A 103 15.40 10.92 10.25
CA GLY A 103 14.61 11.56 11.31
C GLY A 103 14.02 10.58 12.35
N THR A 104 14.45 9.32 12.34
CA THR A 104 13.78 8.24 13.10
C THR A 104 14.39 7.97 14.48
N GLY A 105 15.62 8.44 14.73
CA GLY A 105 16.37 8.15 15.95
C GLY A 105 17.04 6.75 15.99
N PHE A 106 16.84 5.91 14.97
CA PHE A 106 17.49 4.60 14.84
C PHE A 106 18.82 4.67 14.07
N SER A 107 19.62 3.61 14.16
CA SER A 107 20.88 3.53 13.40
C SER A 107 20.61 3.51 11.90
N PHE A 108 21.49 4.16 11.12
CA PHE A 108 21.34 4.27 9.67
C PHE A 108 21.16 2.91 8.98
N GLY A 109 21.98 1.90 9.37
CA GLY A 109 21.87 0.55 8.82
C GLY A 109 20.52 -0.12 9.09
N TYR A 110 19.94 0.08 10.27
CA TYR A 110 18.61 -0.44 10.59
C TYR A 110 17.53 0.20 9.71
N VAL A 111 17.61 1.52 9.52
CA VAL A 111 16.68 2.27 8.66
C VAL A 111 16.78 1.82 7.19
N CYS A 112 17.99 1.54 6.70
CA CYS A 112 18.17 0.97 5.36
C CYS A 112 17.55 -0.43 5.25
N CYS A 113 17.75 -1.31 6.24
CA CYS A 113 17.20 -2.66 6.22
C CYS A 113 15.66 -2.66 6.20
N ILE A 114 15.00 -1.83 7.02
CA ILE A 114 13.54 -1.74 7.03
C ILE A 114 12.99 -1.17 5.72
N GLY A 115 13.68 -0.18 5.10
CA GLY A 115 13.28 0.38 3.82
C GLY A 115 13.40 -0.62 2.66
N ILE A 116 14.48 -1.41 2.64
CA ILE A 116 14.63 -2.51 1.68
C ILE A 116 13.52 -3.54 1.89
N LEU A 117 13.23 -3.94 3.14
CA LEU A 117 12.19 -4.93 3.45
C LEU A 117 10.80 -4.50 2.95
N SER A 118 10.40 -3.23 3.15
CA SER A 118 9.13 -2.70 2.62
C SER A 118 9.09 -2.67 1.10
N THR A 119 10.25 -2.42 0.47
CA THR A 119 10.36 -2.40 -0.99
C THR A 119 10.22 -3.82 -1.56
N VAL A 120 10.87 -4.81 -0.93
CA VAL A 120 10.74 -6.23 -1.32
C VAL A 120 9.30 -6.72 -1.16
N PHE A 121 8.61 -6.34 -0.09
CA PHE A 121 7.19 -6.65 0.08
C PHE A 121 6.32 -6.06 -1.04
N SER A 122 6.69 -4.90 -1.60
CA SER A 122 5.96 -4.30 -2.73
C SER A 122 6.15 -5.08 -4.04
N PHE A 123 7.23 -5.86 -4.15
CA PHE A 123 7.52 -6.71 -5.32
C PHE A 123 7.10 -8.18 -5.14
N SER A 124 6.43 -8.54 -4.03
CA SER A 124 6.11 -9.92 -3.64
C SER A 124 5.01 -10.61 -4.48
N GLY A 125 4.93 -10.30 -5.77
CA GLY A 125 4.03 -10.94 -6.76
C GLY A 125 4.77 -11.55 -7.95
N TYR A 126 6.08 -11.30 -8.09
CA TYR A 126 6.90 -11.86 -9.17
C TYR A 126 7.18 -13.36 -9.03
N GLU A 127 6.94 -13.91 -7.85
CA GLU A 127 7.12 -15.33 -7.51
C GLU A 127 5.92 -16.22 -7.89
N GLY A 128 4.87 -15.64 -8.50
CA GLY A 128 3.68 -16.33 -8.98
C GLY A 128 3.64 -16.62 -10.48
N ILE A 129 4.76 -16.46 -11.19
CA ILE A 129 4.96 -16.82 -12.61
C ILE A 129 5.69 -18.17 -12.67
#